data_AF-A0A1X1Q423-F1
#
_entry.id   AF-A0A1X1Q423-F1
#
_cell.length_a   1.000
_cell.length_b   1.000
_cell.length_c   1.000
_cell.angle_alpha   90.00
_cell.angle_beta   90.00
_cell.angle_gamma   90.00
#
_symmetry.space_group_name_H-M   'P 1'
#
loop_
_entity.id
_entity.type
_entity.pdbx_description
1 polymer ?
#
loop_
_entity_poly.entity_id
_entity_poly.type
_entity_poly.pdbx_seq_one_letter_code
_entity_poly.pdbx_strand_id
1 'polypeptide(L)' 'MGSKKYPDPNVIHPIAGYDKEIYVKPIIKNPNIIVGEFTYIADNDFESHVTHHYEWNHCH' A
#
# COMPACT_ATOMS: atom_id res chain seq x y z
N MET A 1 -8.21 22.72 -21.53
CA MET A 1 -8.03 22.38 -20.10
C MET A 1 -7.51 20.96 -20.02
N GLY A 2 -6.24 20.77 -19.65
CA GLY A 2 -5.69 19.41 -19.50
C GLY A 2 -6.36 18.74 -18.32
N SER A 3 -7.00 17.60 -18.55
CA SER A 3 -7.58 16.77 -17.50
C SER A 3 -6.48 16.44 -16.48
N LYS A 4 -6.61 16.94 -15.26
CA LYS A 4 -5.71 16.62 -14.15
C LYS A 4 -5.87 15.12 -13.89
N LYS A 5 -4.93 14.32 -14.40
CA LYS A 5 -4.89 12.88 -14.14
C LYS A 5 -4.36 12.69 -12.73
N TYR A 6 -5.25 12.35 -11.82
CA TYR A 6 -4.87 11.92 -10.48
C TYR A 6 -4.36 10.48 -10.55
N PRO A 7 -3.33 10.13 -9.76
CA PRO A 7 -2.91 8.74 -9.64
C PRO A 7 -4.04 7.90 -9.03
N ASP A 8 -4.31 6.73 -9.60
CA ASP A 8 -5.27 5.77 -9.05
C ASP A 8 -4.57 4.93 -7.96
N PRO A 9 -5.01 5.02 -6.69
CA PRO A 9 -4.39 4.30 -5.59
C PRO A 9 -4.59 2.77 -5.65
N ASN A 10 -5.42 2.27 -6.56
CA ASN A 10 -5.66 0.83 -6.75
C ASN A 10 -4.75 0.20 -7.81
N VAL A 11 -3.84 0.98 -8.42
CA VAL A 11 -2.86 0.48 -9.38
C VAL A 11 -1.63 -0.04 -8.65
N ILE A 12 -1.19 -1.26 -8.94
CA ILE A 12 0.01 -1.85 -8.31
C ILE A 12 1.27 -1.06 -8.70
N HIS A 13 1.44 -0.77 -9.99
CA HIS A 13 2.59 -0.03 -10.52
C HIS A 13 2.18 1.39 -10.94
N PRO A 14 2.34 2.41 -10.07
CA PRO A 14 1.91 3.77 -10.38
C PRO A 14 2.74 4.44 -11.49
N ILE A 15 3.96 3.94 -11.74
CA ILE A 15 4.90 4.48 -12.74
C ILE A 15 5.04 3.45 -13.86
N ALA A 16 4.57 3.80 -15.07
CA ALA A 16 4.70 2.92 -16.23
C ALA A 16 6.17 2.70 -16.59
N GLY A 17 6.58 1.43 -16.73
CA GLY A 17 7.96 1.05 -17.07
C GLY A 17 8.93 1.04 -15.89
N TYR A 18 8.43 1.21 -14.65
CA TYR A 18 9.24 1.10 -13.43
C TYR A 18 8.57 0.13 -12.45
N ASP A 19 9.27 -0.94 -12.12
CA ASP A 19 8.79 -2.10 -11.37
C ASP A 19 9.42 -2.25 -9.98
N LYS A 20 10.31 -1.32 -9.60
CA LYS A 20 11.02 -1.41 -8.32
C LYS A 20 10.20 -0.94 -7.12
N GLU A 21 9.14 -0.18 -7.36
CA GLU A 21 8.24 0.31 -6.31
C GLU A 21 6.78 0.05 -6.69
N ILE A 22 5.99 -0.34 -5.70
CA ILE A 22 4.56 -0.63 -5.86
C ILE A 22 3.73 0.11 -4.81
N TYR A 23 2.46 0.36 -5.12
CA TYR A 23 1.50 0.73 -4.09
C TYR A 23 1.14 -0.47 -3.22
N VAL A 24 1.11 -0.23 -1.92
CA VAL A 24 0.84 -1.27 -0.92
C VAL A 24 -0.66 -1.58 -0.83
N LYS A 25 -1.53 -0.56 -0.90
CA LYS A 25 -2.99 -0.71 -0.77
C LYS A 25 -3.59 -1.84 -1.63
N PRO A 26 -3.34 -1.93 -2.95
CA PRO A 26 -3.98 -2.95 -3.79
C PRO A 26 -3.48 -4.38 -3.54
N ILE A 27 -2.36 -4.56 -2.84
CA ILE A 27 -1.77 -5.88 -2.58
C ILE A 27 -2.07 -6.43 -1.18
N ILE A 28 -2.62 -5.61 -0.27
CA ILE A 28 -3.03 -6.06 1.06
C ILE A 28 -4.18 -7.06 0.97
N LYS A 29 -4.02 -8.20 1.63
CA LYS A 29 -5.01 -9.27 1.79
C LYS A 29 -5.39 -9.50 3.25
N ASN A 30 -4.50 -9.17 4.18
CA ASN A 30 -4.71 -9.33 5.60
C ASN A 30 -5.65 -8.23 6.13
N PRO A 31 -6.83 -8.58 6.69
CA PRO A 31 -7.80 -7.61 7.16
C PRO A 31 -7.33 -6.80 8.38
N ASN A 32 -6.27 -7.23 9.08
CA ASN A 32 -5.69 -6.50 10.21
C ASN A 32 -4.67 -5.42 9.76
N ILE A 33 -4.38 -5.32 8.47
CA ILE A 33 -3.45 -4.34 7.91
C ILE A 33 -4.26 -3.25 7.21
N ILE A 34 -4.12 -2.02 7.69
CA ILE A 34 -4.72 -0.82 7.08
C ILE A 34 -3.58 0.11 6.66
N VAL A 35 -3.58 0.52 5.40
CA VAL A 35 -2.55 1.38 4.82
C VAL A 35 -3.17 2.61 4.15
N GLY A 36 -2.37 3.66 3.98
CA GLY A 36 -2.77 4.85 3.23
C GLY A 36 -2.87 4.60 1.74
N GLU A 37 -3.66 5.43 1.04
CA GLU A 37 -3.94 5.25 -0.40
C GLU A 37 -2.73 5.41 -1.33
N PHE A 38 -1.67 6.09 -0.88
CA PHE A 38 -0.47 6.34 -1.68
C PHE A 38 0.80 5.82 -1.00
N THR A 39 0.65 4.87 -0.08
CA THR A 39 1.78 4.19 0.55
C THR A 39 2.45 3.29 -0.48
N TYR A 40 3.77 3.44 -0.64
CA TYR A 40 4.60 2.65 -1.55
C TYR A 40 5.75 1.98 -0.81
N ILE A 41 6.26 0.89 -1.38
CA ILE A 41 7.48 0.21 -0.93
C ILE A 41 8.34 -0.14 -2.15
N ALA A 42 9.64 -0.25 -1.94
CA ALA A 42 10.59 -0.72 -2.94
C ALA A 42 10.78 -2.25 -2.89
N ASP A 43 9.67 -2.99 -2.85
CA ASP A 43 9.58 -4.45 -2.75
C ASP A 43 8.23 -4.92 -3.33
N ASN A 44 8.02 -6.23 -3.49
CA ASN A 44 6.80 -6.81 -4.04
C ASN A 44 5.86 -7.42 -2.97
N ASP A 45 6.34 -7.64 -1.75
CA ASP A 45 5.57 -8.34 -0.71
C ASP A 45 5.67 -7.62 0.64
N PHE A 46 4.71 -6.73 0.90
CA PHE A 46 4.62 -6.01 2.16
C PHE A 46 4.32 -6.92 3.36
N GLU A 47 3.42 -7.89 3.18
CA GLU A 47 2.84 -8.65 4.30
C GLU A 47 3.85 -9.63 4.91
N SER A 48 4.75 -10.20 4.11
CA SER A 48 5.82 -11.08 4.61
C SER A 48 6.79 -10.38 5.56
N HIS A 49 6.86 -9.05 5.51
CA HIS A 49 7.69 -8.23 6.39
C HIS A 49 6.96 -7.77 7.67
N VAL A 50 5.64 -8.01 7.78
CA VAL A 50 4.86 -7.72 8.99
C VAL A 50 4.97 -8.89 9.96
N THR A 51 5.98 -8.83 10.82
CA THR A 51 6.33 -9.94 11.74
C THR A 51 5.53 -9.98 13.04
N HIS A 52 4.97 -8.84 13.44
CA HIS A 52 4.27 -8.70 14.72
C HIS A 52 3.03 -7.83 14.55
N HIS A 53 1.94 -8.24 15.20
CA HIS A 53 0.73 -7.44 15.36
C HIS A 53 0.51 -7.24 16.85
N TYR A 54 0.47 -5.99 17.29
CA TYR A 54 0.16 -5.62 18.67
C TYR A 54 -1.26 -5.08 18.70
N GLU A 55 -2.13 -5.70 19.51
CA GLU A 55 -3.48 -5.18 19.69
C GLU A 55 -3.42 -3.78 20.29
N TRP A 56 -4.34 -2.93 19.85
CA TRP A 56 -4.51 -1.63 20.48
C TRP A 56 -5.04 -1.86 21.89
N ASN A 57 -4.22 -1.54 22.89
CA ASN A 57 -4.65 -1.58 24.29
C ASN A 57 -5.70 -0.49 24.50
N HIS A 58 -6.98 -0.89 24.55
CA HIS A 58 -8.04 -0.03 25.04
C HIS A 58 -7.83 0.19 26.54
N CYS A 59 -7.32 1.36 26.92
CA CYS A 59 -7.52 1.85 28.29
C CYS A 59 -9.01 2.14 28.46
N HIS A 60 -9.69 1.34 29.30
CA HIS A 60 -11.00 1.70 29.85
C HIS A 60 -10.89 2.92 30.76
#